data_AF-A0A7C6Y214-F1
#
_entry.id   AF-A0A7C6Y214-F1
#
_cell.length_a   1.000
_cell.length_b   1.000
_cell.length_c   1.000
_cell.angle_alpha   90.00
_cell.angle_beta   90.00
_cell.angle_gamma   90.00
#
_symmetry.space_group_name_H-M   'P 1'
#
loop_
_entity.id
_entity.type
_entity.pdbx_description
1 polymer ?
#
loop_
_entity_poly.entity_id
_entity_poly.type
_entity_poly.pdbx_seq_one_letter_code
_entity_poly.pdbx_strand_id
1 'polypeptide(L)' 'ERMRSLYLEAYNGINGLEFAPFHQVLVRGLPALYLSDRKVDVQGLKPEAASLLREAGLEGRIYFSLFRLLRLRGVI' A
#
# COMPACT_ATOMS: atom_id res chain seq x y z
N GLU A 1 11.63 10.14 2.12
CA GLU A 1 12.72 9.15 2.21
C GLU A 1 12.52 8.14 3.33
N ARG A 2 12.33 8.56 4.60
CA ARG A 2 12.12 7.63 5.74
C ARG A 2 11.01 6.60 5.54
N MET A 3 9.82 7.00 5.09
CA MET A 3 8.69 6.08 4.87
C MET A 3 8.99 4.99 3.83
N ARG A 4 9.75 5.33 2.79
CA ARG A 4 10.21 4.35 1.79
C ARG A 4 11.17 3.34 2.41
N SER A 5 12.14 3.82 3.19
CA SER A 5 13.08 2.94 3.91
C SER A 5 12.34 1.96 4.83
N LEU A 6 11.36 2.46 5.59
CA LEU A 6 10.54 1.61 6.48
C LEU A 6 9.73 0.58 5.70
N TYR A 7 9.17 0.95 4.55
CA TYR A 7 8.46 0.01 3.69
C TYR A 7 9.39 -1.11 3.19
N LEU A 8 10.58 -0.75 2.71
CA LEU A 8 11.55 -1.72 2.22
C LEU A 8 12.08 -2.62 3.35
N GLU A 9 12.34 -2.06 4.52
CA GLU A 9 12.73 -2.80 5.71
C GLU A 9 11.65 -3.81 6.12
N ALA A 10 10.39 -3.37 6.21
CA ALA A 10 9.27 -4.25 6.51
C ALA A 10 9.12 -5.35 5.45
N TYR A 11 9.18 -5.00 4.17
CA TYR A 11 9.06 -5.95 3.06
C TYR A 11 10.20 -6.98 3.05
N ASN A 12 11.42 -6.56 3.36
CA ASN A 12 12.57 -7.48 3.44
C ASN A 12 12.48 -8.37 4.67
N GLY A 13 12.07 -7.82 5.82
CA GLY A 13 11.94 -8.56 7.07
C GLY A 13 10.91 -9.70 7.00
N ILE A 14 9.82 -9.52 6.24
CA ILE A 14 8.80 -10.56 6.09
C ILE A 14 9.20 -11.73 5.18
N ASN A 15 10.24 -11.57 4.34
CA ASN A 15 10.64 -12.63 3.41
C ASN A 15 11.28 -13.84 4.11
N GLY A 16 11.76 -13.66 5.36
CA GLY A 16 12.29 -14.74 6.18
C GLY A 16 11.25 -15.42 7.07
N LEU A 17 9.98 -14.98 7.03
CA LEU A 17 8.92 -15.54 7.88
C LEU A 17 8.30 -16.79 7.26
N GLU A 18 7.81 -17.69 8.11
CA GLU A 18 6.96 -18.78 7.68
C GLU A 18 5.72 -18.20 6.95
N PHE A 19 5.31 -18.84 5.85
CA PHE A 19 4.25 -18.32 4.99
C PHE A 19 4.47 -16.89 4.47
N ALA A 20 5.71 -16.54 4.10
CA ALA A 20 6.07 -15.24 3.51
C ALA A 20 5.07 -14.67 2.46
N PRO A 21 4.48 -15.47 1.54
CA PRO A 21 3.49 -14.93 0.59
C PRO A 21 2.29 -14.26 1.25
N PHE A 22 1.79 -14.79 2.37
CA PHE A 22 0.69 -14.17 3.12
C PHE A 22 1.11 -12.80 3.67
N HIS A 23 2.30 -12.72 4.27
CA HIS A 23 2.82 -11.46 4.79
C HIS A 23 3.08 -10.43 3.69
N GLN A 24 3.52 -10.86 2.51
CA GLN A 24 3.73 -9.98 1.36
C GLN A 24 2.42 -9.36 0.90
N VAL A 25 1.32 -10.13 0.88
CA VAL A 25 -0.02 -9.61 0.61
C VAL A 25 -0.39 -8.52 1.62
N LEU A 26 -0.15 -8.73 2.92
CA LEU A 26 -0.48 -7.73 3.94
C LEU A 26 0.37 -6.46 3.83
N VAL A 27 1.69 -6.58 3.66
CA VAL A 27 2.61 -5.44 3.56
C VAL A 27 2.35 -4.60 2.31
N ARG A 28 1.91 -5.22 1.21
CA ARG A 28 1.51 -4.50 -0.01
C ARG A 28 0.08 -3.94 0.10
N GLY A 29 -0.84 -4.75 0.63
CA GLY A 29 -2.27 -4.48 0.63
C GLY A 29 -2.72 -3.46 1.66
N LEU A 30 -2.21 -3.53 2.90
CA LEU A 30 -2.62 -2.59 3.95
C LEU A 30 -2.27 -1.14 3.61
N PRO A 31 -1.03 -0.80 3.18
CA PRO A 31 -0.73 0.56 2.73
C PRO A 31 -1.62 0.98 1.57
N ALA A 32 -1.84 0.11 0.59
CA ALA A 32 -2.71 0.41 -0.54
C ALA A 32 -4.16 0.73 -0.10
N LEU A 33 -4.68 0.04 0.92
CA LEU A 33 -5.99 0.29 1.51
C LEU A 33 -6.08 1.68 2.15
N TYR A 34 -5.09 2.05 2.95
CA TYR A 34 -5.05 3.38 3.59
C TYR A 34 -4.82 4.50 2.59
N LEU A 35 -3.93 4.29 1.62
CA LEU A 35 -3.60 5.29 0.60
C LEU A 35 -4.77 5.54 -0.35
N SER A 36 -5.70 4.59 -0.51
CA SER A 36 -6.90 4.75 -1.34
C SER A 36 -7.95 5.70 -0.76
N ASP A 37 -7.80 6.13 0.50
CA ASP A 37 -8.74 7.00 1.20
C ASP A 37 -8.74 8.43 0.60
N ARG A 38 -9.92 9.02 0.46
CA ARG A 38 -10.09 10.38 -0.08
C ARG A 38 -9.35 11.44 0.74
N LYS A 39 -9.07 11.20 2.03
CA LYS A 39 -8.29 12.13 2.86
C LYS A 39 -6.88 12.36 2.33
N VAL A 40 -6.29 11.38 1.63
CA VAL A 40 -4.97 11.53 1.00
C VAL A 40 -5.01 12.64 -0.05
N ASP A 41 -6.10 12.70 -0.81
CA ASP A 41 -6.32 13.76 -1.79
C ASP A 41 -6.56 15.11 -1.12
N VAL A 42 -7.40 15.13 -0.08
CA VAL A 42 -7.76 16.36 0.65
C VAL A 42 -6.56 16.98 1.37
N GLN A 43 -5.64 16.15 1.86
CA GLN A 43 -4.43 16.58 2.55
C GLN A 43 -3.25 16.88 1.61
N GLY A 44 -3.42 16.70 0.29
CA GLY A 44 -2.36 16.96 -0.69
C GLY A 44 -1.25 15.90 -0.72
N LEU A 45 -1.46 14.71 -0.15
CA LEU A 45 -0.45 13.65 0.02
C LEU A 45 -0.34 12.71 -1.20
N LYS A 46 -0.86 13.12 -2.36
CA LYS A 46 -0.84 12.32 -3.60
C LYS A 46 0.58 11.96 -4.05
N PRO A 47 1.57 12.88 -4.04
CA PRO A 47 2.93 12.56 -4.47
C PRO A 47 3.59 11.48 -3.58
N GLU A 48 3.40 11.58 -2.26
CA GLU A 48 3.92 10.64 -1.27
C GLU A 48 3.26 9.27 -1.41
N ALA A 49 1.93 9.25 -1.57
CA ALA A 49 1.17 8.03 -1.82
C ALA A 49 1.64 7.34 -3.11
N ALA A 50 1.81 8.09 -4.19
CA ALA A 50 2.32 7.57 -5.46
C ALA A 50 3.74 7.00 -5.32
N SER A 51 4.59 7.62 -4.49
CA SER A 51 5.93 7.13 -4.19
C SER A 51 5.90 5.78 -3.48
N LEU A 52 5.09 5.65 -2.41
CA LEU A 52 4.95 4.39 -1.68
C LEU A 52 4.32 3.29 -2.54
N LEU A 53 3.34 3.61 -3.38
CA LEU A 53 2.72 2.65 -4.29
C LEU A 53 3.70 2.15 -5.37
N ARG A 54 4.68 2.95 -5.79
CA ARG A 54 5.74 2.49 -6.69
C ARG A 54 6.61 1.43 -6.01
N GLU A 55 6.97 1.63 -4.74
CA GLU A 55 7.75 0.65 -3.96
C GLU A 55 6.95 -0.63 -3.70
N ALA A 56 5.62 -0.51 -3.55
CA ALA A 56 4.74 -1.67 -3.42
C ALA A 56 4.56 -2.49 -4.71
N GLY A 57 5.14 -2.04 -5.82
CA GLY A 57 5.18 -2.78 -7.08
C GLY A 57 3.84 -2.87 -7.80
N LEU A 58 3.69 -3.88 -8.67
CA LEU A 58 2.48 -4.06 -9.46
C LEU A 58 1.28 -4.45 -8.59
N GLU A 59 1.44 -5.43 -7.69
CA GLU A 59 0.36 -5.88 -6.81
C GLU A 59 -0.15 -4.78 -5.89
N GLY A 60 0.74 -3.98 -5.28
CA GLY A 60 0.32 -2.85 -4.44
C GLY A 60 -0.55 -1.84 -5.21
N ARG A 61 -0.23 -1.59 -6.49
CA ARG A 61 -1.03 -0.72 -7.37
C ARG A 61 -2.36 -1.34 -7.76
N ILE A 62 -2.42 -2.66 -7.94
CA ILE A 62 -3.68 -3.39 -8.16
C ILE A 62 -4.57 -3.27 -6.92
N TYR A 63 -4.04 -3.54 -5.74
CA TYR A 63 -4.77 -3.39 -4.48
C TYR A 63 -5.31 -1.97 -4.30
N PHE A 64 -4.49 -0.95 -4.56
CA PHE A 64 -4.90 0.44 -4.47
C PHE A 64 -6.09 0.76 -5.37
N SER A 65 -6.03 0.28 -6.63
CA SER A 65 -7.09 0.50 -7.62
C SER A 65 -8.38 -0.21 -7.21
N LEU A 66 -8.28 -1.45 -6.71
CA LEU A 66 -9.40 -2.21 -6.18
C LEU A 66 -10.03 -1.49 -4.99
N PHE A 67 -9.24 -1.10 -3.99
CA PHE A 67 -9.76 -0.44 -2.79
C PHE A 67 -10.40 0.90 -3.10
N ARG A 68 -9.80 1.68 -4.01
CA ARG A 68 -10.41 2.94 -4.49
C ARG A 68 -11.78 2.69 -5.13
N LEU A 69 -11.90 1.63 -5.92
CA LEU A 69 -13.16 1.23 -6.55
C LEU A 69 -14.22 0.78 -5.53
N LEU A 70 -13.79 0.04 -4.50
CA LEU A 70 -14.68 -0.42 -3.42
C LEU A 70 -15.15 0.76 -2.53
N ARG A 71 -14.26 1.74 -2.26
CA ARG A 71 -14.63 2.98 -1.56
C ARG A 71 -15.67 3.79 -2.33
N LEU A 72 -15.50 3.91 -3.66
CA LEU A 72 -16.48 4.58 -4.51
C LEU A 72 -17.85 3.89 -4.50
N ARG A 73 -17.90 2.59 -4.18
CA ARG A 73 -19.14 1.82 -4.01
C ARG A 73 -19.65 1.79 -2.56
N GLY A 74 -18.97 2.45 -1.62
CA GLY A 74 -19.36 2.47 -0.20
C GLY A 74 -19.17 1.14 0.53
N VAL A 75 -18.35 0.22 0.01
CA VAL A 75 -18.09 -1.09 0.63
C VAL A 75 -17.06 -0.99 1.75
N ILE A 76 -16.07 -0.10 1.60
CA ILE A 76 -14.99 0.19 2.56
C ILE A 76 -14.71 1.68 2.67
#